data_AF-W7E995-F1
#
_entry.id   AF-W7E995-F1
#
_cell.length_a   1.000
_cell.length_b   1.000
_cell.length_c   1.000
_cell.angle_alpha   90.00
_cell.angle_beta   90.00
_cell.angle_gamma   90.00
#
_symmetry.space_group_name_H-M   'P 1'
#
loop_
_entity.id
_entity.type
_entity.pdbx_description
1 polymer ?
#
loop_
_entity_poly.entity_id
_entity_poly.type
_entity_poly.pdbx_seq_one_letter_code
_entity_poly.pdbx_strand_id
1 'polypeptide(L)'
;MADPLSITASVLAVVTATIQSAQFVVTSIDNIKSVPDTVKDVRNELTALDDVLHHLQRLPILAAQTTTPSLLASPSITRSLENCEGACKRFGEWLNHKMRHSTKDKTSKIDRSSVGLFGLRKIDAFRGHIDSCKLTLLLALTTVTILSQPTFTPAMKSNKAKQLEEHEKDIERQIVVAKRTEAKIEEEIRQLSVAPVIASDNAEQEQQELSQSNDEEFNEAERELMSELKHQRSSNQTYCQLSEDALGKTMSQRTGTKVSIRGVTVTEQGLIINGVILETGEELNIQLEILEITVKDQGIAVNVVADKLDLNTILAARNEAVRLHAGDKTLVEGKRSGHVLGSQTTTESAGLAMVQSPNEQAKASRILRFP
;
A
#
# COMPACT_ATOMS: atom_id res chain seq x y z
N MET A 1 -22.59 7.19 17.32
CA MET A 1 -22.49 7.07 15.85
C MET A 1 -22.25 8.48 15.33
N ALA A 2 -21.13 8.72 14.63
CA ALA A 2 -20.87 10.03 14.05
C ALA A 2 -21.80 10.26 12.85
N ASP A 3 -22.38 11.45 12.75
CA ASP A 3 -23.19 11.87 11.60
C ASP A 3 -22.32 11.87 10.33
N PRO A 4 -22.79 11.32 9.19
CA PRO A 4 -22.12 11.43 7.89
C PRO A 4 -21.62 12.84 7.54
N LEU A 5 -22.33 13.89 7.99
CA LEU A 5 -21.90 15.28 7.83
C LEU A 5 -20.66 15.63 8.67
N SER A 6 -20.55 15.07 9.87
CA SER A 6 -19.42 15.26 10.79
C SER A 6 -18.13 14.60 10.26
N ILE A 7 -18.26 13.40 9.69
CA ILE A 7 -17.13 12.69 9.05
C ILE A 7 -16.67 13.44 7.80
N THR A 8 -17.62 13.91 6.99
CA THR A 8 -17.32 14.69 5.78
C THR A 8 -16.60 16.00 6.11
N ALA A 9 -17.05 16.71 7.15
CA ALA A 9 -16.39 17.93 7.62
C ALA A 9 -14.95 17.66 8.12
N SER A 10 -14.72 16.53 8.80
CA SER A 10 -13.39 16.12 9.24
C SER A 10 -12.45 15.85 8.05
N VAL A 11 -12.88 15.07 7.05
CA VAL A 11 -12.06 14.81 5.85
C VAL A 11 -11.78 16.11 5.09
N LEU A 12 -12.78 16.98 4.94
CA LEU A 12 -12.64 18.27 4.28
C LEU A 12 -11.62 19.18 4.98
N ALA A 13 -11.61 19.18 6.32
CA ALA A 13 -10.65 19.93 7.11
C ALA A 13 -9.22 19.43 6.86
N VAL A 14 -8.99 18.11 6.86
CA VAL A 14 -7.66 17.53 6.59
C VAL A 14 -7.22 17.78 5.14
N VAL A 15 -8.13 17.65 4.16
CA VAL A 15 -7.84 18.01 2.75
C VAL A 15 -7.39 19.47 2.67
N THR A 16 -8.10 20.39 3.32
CA THR A 16 -7.78 21.82 3.32
C THR A 16 -6.41 22.08 3.96
N ALA A 17 -6.11 21.43 5.09
CA ALA A 17 -4.82 21.53 5.75
C ALA A 17 -3.68 21.00 4.86
N THR A 18 -3.93 19.90 4.14
CA THR A 18 -2.97 19.32 3.19
C THR A 18 -2.70 20.27 2.02
N ILE A 19 -3.74 20.88 1.44
CA ILE A 19 -3.62 21.91 0.39
C ILE A 19 -2.75 23.07 0.88
N GLN A 20 -3.07 23.63 2.05
CA GLN A 20 -2.32 24.75 2.63
C GLN A 20 -0.85 24.38 2.86
N SER A 21 -0.59 23.16 3.33
CA SER A 21 0.76 22.65 3.55
C SER A 21 1.54 22.49 2.24
N ALA A 22 0.93 21.92 1.20
CA ALA A 22 1.56 21.81 -0.12
C ALA A 22 1.86 23.20 -0.71
N GLN A 23 0.91 24.14 -0.61
CA GLN A 23 1.08 25.52 -1.06
C GLN A 23 2.17 26.26 -0.29
N PHE A 24 2.31 26.01 1.01
CA PHE A 24 3.41 26.55 1.81
C PHE A 24 4.77 26.10 1.26
N VAL A 25 4.92 24.82 0.90
CA VAL A 25 6.16 24.31 0.30
C VAL A 25 6.40 24.92 -1.08
N VAL A 26 5.39 24.95 -1.96
CA VAL A 26 5.50 25.58 -3.29
C VAL A 26 5.93 27.04 -3.17
N THR A 27 5.30 27.78 -2.25
CA THR A 27 5.65 29.19 -1.99
C THR A 27 7.07 29.32 -1.43
N SER A 28 7.49 28.40 -0.57
CA SER A 28 8.86 28.37 -0.05
C SER A 28 9.87 28.16 -1.18
N ILE A 29 9.61 27.21 -2.09
CA ILE A 29 10.42 26.96 -3.29
C ILE A 29 10.48 28.22 -4.17
N ASP A 30 9.34 28.85 -4.45
CA ASP A 30 9.24 30.02 -5.34
C ASP A 30 9.93 31.27 -4.76
N ASN A 31 10.07 31.36 -3.43
CA ASN A 31 10.76 32.45 -2.75
C ASN A 31 12.29 32.29 -2.67
N ILE A 32 12.82 31.11 -3.00
CA ILE A 32 14.25 30.82 -2.96
C ILE A 32 14.88 31.09 -4.33
N LYS A 33 15.80 32.05 -4.39
CA LYS A 33 16.54 32.35 -5.63
C LYS A 33 17.50 31.19 -5.97
N SER A 34 17.47 30.73 -7.22
CA SER A 34 18.38 29.69 -7.75
C SER A 34 18.32 28.34 -7.04
N VAL A 35 17.11 27.88 -6.70
CA VAL A 35 16.84 26.54 -6.15
C VAL A 35 17.38 25.44 -7.09
N PRO A 36 17.95 24.33 -6.58
CA PRO A 36 18.39 23.19 -7.40
C PRO A 36 17.25 22.59 -8.21
N ASP A 37 17.53 22.07 -9.41
CA ASP A 37 16.49 21.53 -10.30
C ASP A 37 15.73 20.35 -9.66
N THR A 38 16.41 19.54 -8.84
CA THR A 38 15.76 18.47 -8.05
C THR A 38 14.70 18.98 -7.08
N VAL A 39 14.87 20.19 -6.52
CA VAL A 39 13.86 20.85 -5.68
C VAL A 39 12.76 21.50 -6.54
N LYS A 40 13.06 21.94 -7.76
CA LYS A 40 12.02 22.41 -8.69
C LYS A 40 11.10 21.27 -9.12
N ASP A 41 11.61 20.06 -9.29
CA ASP A 41 10.77 18.90 -9.63
C ASP A 41 9.73 18.61 -8.55
N VAL A 42 10.08 18.82 -7.28
CA VAL A 42 9.15 18.72 -6.15
C VAL A 42 7.97 19.69 -6.31
N ARG A 43 8.21 20.90 -6.82
CA ARG A 43 7.13 21.87 -7.09
C ARG A 43 6.09 21.31 -8.06
N ASN A 44 6.54 20.65 -9.12
CA ASN A 44 5.64 20.05 -10.12
C ASN A 44 4.83 18.92 -9.51
N GLU A 45 5.46 18.09 -8.66
CA GLU A 45 4.75 17.02 -7.96
C GLU A 45 3.72 17.53 -6.95
N LEU A 46 4.04 18.61 -6.23
CA LEU A 46 3.10 19.26 -5.32
C LEU A 46 1.94 19.93 -6.06
N THR A 47 2.19 20.46 -7.26
CA THR A 47 1.12 21.01 -8.11
C THR A 47 0.17 19.90 -8.56
N ALA A 48 0.70 18.76 -8.99
CA ALA A 48 -0.12 17.60 -9.34
C ALA A 48 -0.91 17.04 -8.14
N LEU A 49 -0.32 17.06 -6.94
CA LEU A 49 -1.03 16.72 -5.70
C LEU A 49 -2.16 17.71 -5.40
N ASP A 50 -1.91 19.02 -5.57
CA ASP A 50 -2.91 20.06 -5.36
C ASP A 50 -4.15 19.86 -6.25
N ASP A 51 -3.95 19.49 -7.51
CA ASP A 51 -5.05 19.16 -8.44
C ASP A 51 -5.90 18.00 -7.90
N VAL A 52 -5.29 16.92 -7.42
CA VAL A 52 -5.99 15.75 -6.85
C VAL A 52 -6.76 16.15 -5.58
N LEU A 53 -6.15 16.96 -4.71
CA LEU A 53 -6.78 17.43 -3.48
C LEU A 53 -8.00 18.31 -3.78
N HIS A 54 -7.93 19.18 -4.78
CA HIS A 54 -9.09 19.98 -5.21
C HIS A 54 -10.23 19.13 -5.79
N HIS A 55 -9.92 18.02 -6.46
CA HIS A 55 -10.95 17.06 -6.90
C HIS A 55 -11.62 16.37 -5.70
N LEU A 56 -10.83 15.95 -4.71
CA LEU A 56 -11.36 15.38 -3.46
C LEU A 56 -12.21 16.37 -2.67
N GLN A 57 -11.84 17.64 -2.65
CA GLN A 57 -12.61 18.69 -1.99
C GLN A 57 -14.02 18.84 -2.58
N ARG A 58 -14.20 18.54 -3.87
CA ARG A 58 -15.48 18.64 -4.60
C ARG A 58 -16.33 17.38 -4.49
N LEU A 59 -15.73 16.23 -4.22
CA LEU A 59 -16.43 14.93 -4.11
C LEU A 59 -17.51 14.83 -3.02
N PRO A 60 -17.37 15.38 -1.80
CA PRO A 60 -18.42 15.25 -0.79
C PRO A 60 -19.76 15.87 -1.20
N ILE A 61 -19.76 16.78 -2.19
CA ILE A 61 -20.98 17.34 -2.82
C ILE A 61 -21.69 16.29 -3.70
N LEU A 62 -20.94 15.34 -4.28
CA LEU A 62 -21.47 14.20 -5.06
C LEU A 62 -21.86 13.01 -4.17
N ALA A 63 -21.11 12.73 -3.11
CA ALA A 63 -21.32 11.55 -2.25
C ALA A 63 -22.61 11.62 -1.43
N ALA A 64 -23.11 12.82 -1.10
CA ALA A 64 -24.39 13.03 -0.41
C ALA A 64 -25.62 12.46 -1.15
N GLN A 65 -25.45 12.03 -2.42
CA GLN A 65 -26.53 11.49 -3.26
C GLN A 65 -26.43 9.97 -3.47
N THR A 66 -25.44 9.27 -2.90
CA THR A 66 -25.20 7.84 -3.18
C THR A 66 -24.99 7.00 -1.91
N THR A 67 -25.37 5.73 -1.97
CA THR A 67 -25.25 4.73 -0.89
C THR A 67 -23.84 4.19 -0.66
N THR A 68 -22.82 4.76 -1.32
CA THR A 68 -21.40 4.40 -1.21
C THR A 68 -20.51 5.43 -0.46
N PRO A 69 -20.95 6.04 0.68
CA PRO A 69 -20.13 6.99 1.43
C PRO A 69 -18.93 6.35 2.16
N SER A 70 -18.74 5.02 2.09
CA SER A 70 -17.82 4.31 2.99
C SER A 70 -16.34 4.36 2.60
N LEU A 71 -15.98 4.59 1.33
CA LEU A 71 -14.57 4.62 0.93
C LEU A 71 -13.91 5.97 1.20
N LEU A 72 -14.59 7.09 0.89
CA LEU A 72 -14.09 8.44 1.20
C LEU A 72 -13.97 8.72 2.70
N ALA A 73 -14.84 8.08 3.49
CA ALA A 73 -14.79 8.08 4.95
C ALA A 73 -13.80 7.04 5.52
N SER A 74 -13.02 6.34 4.68
CA SER A 74 -12.10 5.33 5.18
C SER A 74 -10.97 5.99 6.00
N PRO A 75 -10.60 5.39 7.15
CA PRO A 75 -9.46 5.87 7.94
C PRO A 75 -8.16 5.93 7.15
N SER A 76 -8.02 5.13 6.09
CA SER A 76 -6.84 5.12 5.22
C SER A 76 -6.69 6.41 4.42
N ILE A 77 -7.78 7.02 3.96
CA ILE A 77 -7.71 8.31 3.25
C ILE A 77 -7.34 9.43 4.22
N THR A 78 -8.01 9.50 5.38
CA THR A 78 -7.66 10.48 6.42
C THR A 78 -6.19 10.36 6.81
N ARG A 79 -5.72 9.13 7.07
CA ARG A 79 -4.32 8.87 7.39
C ARG A 79 -3.37 9.26 6.25
N SER A 80 -3.74 8.99 4.99
CA SER A 80 -2.93 9.40 3.83
C SER A 80 -2.81 10.92 3.73
N LEU A 81 -3.90 11.64 3.98
CA LEU A 81 -3.92 13.11 3.99
C LEU A 81 -3.10 13.67 5.15
N GLU A 82 -3.27 13.14 6.37
CA GLU A 82 -2.48 13.53 7.55
C GLU A 82 -0.98 13.27 7.34
N ASN A 83 -0.62 12.12 6.77
CA ASN A 83 0.75 11.77 6.43
C ASN A 83 1.34 12.76 5.41
N CYS A 84 0.55 13.13 4.39
CA CYS A 84 0.95 14.07 3.37
C CYS A 84 1.11 15.49 3.90
N GLU A 85 0.16 15.96 4.72
CA GLU A 85 0.24 17.25 5.41
C GLU A 85 1.51 17.30 6.27
N GLY A 86 1.76 16.26 7.07
CA GLY A 86 2.96 16.16 7.90
C GLY A 86 4.24 16.17 7.07
N ALA A 87 4.27 15.46 5.94
CA ALA A 87 5.41 15.43 5.03
C ALA A 87 5.70 16.80 4.45
N CYS A 88 4.68 17.47 3.92
CA CYS A 88 4.80 18.81 3.36
C CYS A 88 5.28 19.81 4.40
N LYS A 89 4.74 19.80 5.63
CA LYS A 89 5.22 20.65 6.74
C LYS A 89 6.71 20.41 7.04
N ARG A 90 7.11 19.17 7.31
CA ARG A 90 8.51 18.81 7.62
C ARG A 90 9.46 19.19 6.49
N PHE A 91 9.07 18.93 5.24
CA PHE A 91 9.90 19.28 4.09
C PHE A 91 10.03 20.79 3.93
N GLY A 92 8.94 21.54 4.10
CA GLY A 92 8.96 23.01 4.03
C GLY A 92 9.81 23.63 5.13
N GLU A 93 9.71 23.13 6.36
CA GLU A 93 10.55 23.55 7.49
C GLU A 93 12.03 23.25 7.22
N TRP A 94 12.34 22.02 6.79
CA TRP A 94 13.70 21.62 6.42
C TRP A 94 14.26 22.48 5.29
N LEU A 95 13.48 22.72 4.23
CA LEU A 95 13.90 23.52 3.09
C LEU A 95 14.19 24.97 3.51
N ASN A 96 13.31 25.58 4.30
CA ASN A 96 13.52 26.94 4.81
C ASN A 96 14.73 27.03 5.75
N HIS A 97 14.99 25.98 6.53
CA HIS A 97 16.16 25.91 7.40
C HIS A 97 17.46 25.82 6.57
N LYS A 98 17.54 24.88 5.63
CA LYS A 98 18.74 24.66 4.79
C LYS A 98 18.98 25.78 3.77
N MET A 99 17.94 26.53 3.38
CA MET A 99 18.03 27.67 2.45
C MET A 99 17.90 29.03 3.13
N ARG A 100 18.12 29.12 4.45
CA ARG A 100 17.91 30.34 5.24
C ARG A 100 18.68 31.57 4.73
N HIS A 101 19.84 31.37 4.10
CA HIS A 101 20.68 32.45 3.59
C HIS A 101 20.41 32.76 2.11
N SER A 102 19.55 31.98 1.46
CA SER A 102 19.14 32.11 0.07
C SER A 102 17.77 32.76 -0.02
N THR A 103 17.75 34.09 -0.04
CA THR A 103 16.52 34.87 -0.19
C THR A 103 16.24 35.21 -1.66
N LYS A 104 15.07 35.80 -1.93
CA LYS A 104 14.66 36.24 -3.27
C LYS A 104 15.67 37.15 -3.99
N ASP A 105 16.54 37.83 -3.24
CA ASP A 105 17.54 38.76 -3.78
C ASP A 105 18.97 38.21 -3.76
N LYS A 106 19.28 37.25 -2.87
CA LYS A 106 20.64 36.76 -2.61
C LYS A 106 20.71 35.23 -2.68
N THR A 107 21.69 34.71 -3.40
CA THR A 107 21.96 33.26 -3.49
C THR A 107 23.17 32.90 -2.64
N SER A 108 22.99 32.01 -1.67
CA SER A 108 24.11 31.42 -0.92
C SER A 108 24.60 30.17 -1.65
N LYS A 109 25.87 30.17 -2.07
CA LYS A 109 26.50 28.96 -2.65
C LYS A 109 26.58 27.82 -1.64
N ILE A 110 26.69 28.15 -0.35
CA ILE A 110 26.77 27.19 0.77
C ILE A 110 25.46 26.44 0.92
N ASP A 111 24.33 27.15 0.92
CA ASP A 111 22.99 26.55 1.01
C ASP A 111 22.74 25.60 -0.17
N ARG A 112 23.12 26.03 -1.38
CA ARG A 112 23.00 25.23 -2.59
C ARG A 112 23.85 23.95 -2.52
N SER A 113 25.07 24.03 -2.00
CA SER A 113 25.90 22.85 -1.79
C SER A 113 25.37 21.94 -0.69
N SER A 114 24.81 22.48 0.40
CA SER A 114 24.25 21.67 1.50
C SER A 114 23.05 20.83 1.02
N VAL A 115 22.13 21.44 0.25
CA VAL A 115 21.01 20.71 -0.38
C VAL A 115 21.51 19.68 -1.41
N GLY A 116 22.53 20.03 -2.20
CA GLY A 116 23.09 19.11 -3.21
C GLY A 116 23.86 17.92 -2.61
N LEU A 117 24.56 18.10 -1.50
CA LEU A 117 25.39 17.06 -0.88
C LEU A 117 24.59 16.18 0.09
N PHE A 118 23.72 16.77 0.90
CA PHE A 118 23.02 16.06 1.98
C PHE A 118 21.51 15.94 1.76
N GLY A 119 20.94 16.76 0.87
CA GLY A 119 19.49 16.86 0.68
C GLY A 119 18.89 15.96 -0.40
N LEU A 120 19.67 15.43 -1.35
CA LEU A 120 19.13 14.68 -2.50
C LEU A 120 18.31 13.45 -2.08
N ARG A 121 18.86 12.62 -1.19
CA ARG A 121 18.15 11.42 -0.70
C ARG A 121 16.86 11.77 0.05
N LYS A 122 16.87 12.89 0.78
CA LYS A 122 15.69 13.39 1.50
C LYS A 122 14.63 13.94 0.55
N ILE A 123 15.05 14.64 -0.51
CA ILE A 123 14.17 15.08 -1.59
C ILE A 123 13.53 13.88 -2.28
N ASP A 124 14.31 12.84 -2.59
CA ASP A 124 13.79 11.63 -3.24
C ASP A 124 12.82 10.86 -2.34
N ALA A 125 13.14 10.73 -1.04
CA ALA A 125 12.23 10.12 -0.06
C ALA A 125 10.92 10.92 0.07
N PHE A 126 11.01 12.26 0.11
CA PHE A 126 9.84 13.13 0.13
C PHE A 126 9.00 13.00 -1.14
N ARG A 127 9.61 13.00 -2.33
CA ARG A 127 8.90 12.77 -3.60
C ARG A 127 8.18 11.44 -3.60
N GLY A 128 8.86 10.37 -3.19
CA GLY A 128 8.25 9.07 -3.05
C GLY A 128 7.08 9.05 -2.06
N HIS A 129 7.12 9.86 -0.99
CA HIS A 129 6.00 10.02 -0.07
C HIS A 129 4.82 10.74 -0.74
N ILE A 130 5.06 11.83 -1.48
CA ILE A 130 4.04 12.56 -2.23
C ILE A 130 3.41 11.67 -3.31
N ASP A 131 4.21 10.88 -4.02
CA ASP A 131 3.74 9.88 -4.99
C ASP A 131 2.80 8.85 -4.35
N SER A 132 3.20 8.24 -3.23
CA SER A 132 2.34 7.30 -2.50
C SER A 132 1.02 7.94 -2.05
N CYS A 133 1.05 9.20 -1.60
CA CYS A 133 -0.18 9.93 -1.27
C CYS A 133 -1.05 10.15 -2.51
N LYS A 134 -0.50 10.69 -3.60
CA LYS A 134 -1.25 10.92 -4.86
C LYS A 134 -1.91 9.62 -5.33
N LEU A 135 -1.18 8.51 -5.36
CA LEU A 135 -1.71 7.21 -5.77
C LEU A 135 -2.85 6.74 -4.87
N THR A 136 -2.73 6.91 -3.55
CA THR A 136 -3.78 6.57 -2.57
C THR A 136 -5.05 7.38 -2.81
N LEU A 137 -4.90 8.69 -3.00
CA LEU A 137 -6.01 9.61 -3.22
C LEU A 137 -6.69 9.39 -4.58
N LEU A 138 -5.91 9.18 -5.65
CA LEU A 138 -6.42 8.85 -6.97
C LEU A 138 -7.16 7.51 -7.00
N LEU A 139 -6.61 6.49 -6.33
CA LEU A 139 -7.28 5.21 -6.18
C LEU A 139 -8.65 5.37 -5.51
N ALA A 140 -8.72 6.10 -4.39
CA ALA A 140 -9.98 6.38 -3.71
C ALA A 140 -10.98 7.09 -4.64
N LEU A 141 -10.54 8.16 -5.30
CA LEU A 141 -11.35 8.97 -6.21
C LEU A 141 -11.91 8.15 -7.36
N THR A 142 -11.06 7.40 -8.07
CA THR A 142 -11.46 6.57 -9.20
C THR A 142 -12.42 5.47 -8.77
N THR A 143 -12.12 4.78 -7.66
CA THR A 143 -12.97 3.71 -7.12
C THR A 143 -14.36 4.24 -6.77
N VAL A 144 -14.45 5.36 -6.04
CA VAL A 144 -15.74 5.98 -5.69
C VAL A 144 -16.49 6.42 -6.93
N THR A 145 -15.79 7.03 -7.89
CA THR A 145 -16.40 7.48 -9.15
C THR A 145 -17.05 6.33 -9.90
N ILE A 146 -16.34 5.20 -10.08
CA ILE A 146 -16.90 4.02 -10.76
C ILE A 146 -18.06 3.44 -9.94
N LEU A 147 -17.91 3.28 -8.62
CA LEU A 147 -18.95 2.69 -7.76
C LEU A 147 -20.24 3.54 -7.75
N SER A 148 -20.12 4.87 -7.75
CA SER A 148 -21.24 5.80 -7.70
C SER A 148 -21.94 6.01 -9.05
N GLN A 149 -21.40 5.50 -10.17
CA GLN A 149 -22.08 5.59 -11.47
C GLN A 149 -23.41 4.82 -11.46
N PRO A 150 -24.53 5.47 -11.81
CA PRO A 150 -25.84 4.82 -11.83
C PRO A 150 -25.98 3.89 -13.04
N THR A 151 -26.74 2.81 -12.86
CA THR A 151 -26.94 1.78 -13.89
C THR A 151 -28.41 1.58 -14.22
N PHE A 152 -28.94 2.42 -15.13
CA PHE A 152 -30.36 2.37 -15.52
C PHE A 152 -30.66 1.41 -16.69
N THR A 153 -29.65 1.10 -17.51
CA THR A 153 -29.83 0.26 -18.71
C THR A 153 -28.89 -0.95 -18.68
N PRO A 154 -29.23 -2.06 -19.37
CA PRO A 154 -28.34 -3.22 -19.50
C PRO A 154 -26.97 -2.86 -20.10
N ALA A 155 -26.93 -1.93 -21.07
CA ALA A 155 -25.70 -1.44 -21.66
C ALA A 155 -24.82 -0.70 -20.63
N MET A 156 -25.41 0.13 -19.77
CA MET A 156 -24.71 0.81 -18.68
C MET A 156 -24.19 -0.19 -17.63
N LYS A 157 -24.96 -1.23 -17.29
CA LYS A 157 -24.52 -2.31 -16.39
C LYS A 157 -23.29 -3.03 -16.96
N SER A 158 -23.34 -3.41 -18.23
CA SER A 158 -22.22 -4.08 -18.90
C SER A 158 -20.97 -3.18 -18.98
N ASN A 159 -21.14 -1.90 -19.30
CA ASN A 159 -20.02 -0.96 -19.33
C ASN A 159 -19.39 -0.76 -17.95
N LYS A 160 -20.22 -0.60 -16.90
CA LYS A 160 -19.74 -0.49 -15.51
C LYS A 160 -19.00 -1.75 -15.08
N ALA A 161 -19.49 -2.94 -15.44
CA ALA A 161 -18.81 -4.20 -15.14
C ALA A 161 -17.41 -4.28 -15.79
N LYS A 162 -17.28 -3.84 -17.05
CA LYS A 162 -15.97 -3.73 -17.73
C LYS A 162 -15.04 -2.74 -17.04
N GLN A 163 -15.54 -1.56 -16.69
CA GLN A 163 -14.75 -0.56 -15.96
C GLN A 163 -14.27 -1.07 -14.60
N LEU A 164 -15.12 -1.81 -13.87
CA LEU A 164 -14.74 -2.45 -12.62
C LEU A 164 -13.64 -3.50 -12.83
N GLU A 165 -13.76 -4.35 -13.84
CA GLU A 165 -12.75 -5.37 -14.15
C GLU A 165 -11.40 -4.76 -14.58
N GLU A 166 -11.42 -3.71 -15.39
CA GLU A 166 -10.21 -2.98 -15.80
C GLU A 166 -9.54 -2.29 -14.60
N HIS A 167 -10.34 -1.66 -13.74
CA HIS A 167 -9.86 -1.00 -12.52
C HIS A 167 -9.29 -2.01 -11.51
N GLU A 168 -9.91 -3.19 -11.36
CA GLU A 168 -9.38 -4.30 -10.55
C GLU A 168 -7.98 -4.74 -11.02
N LYS A 169 -7.80 -4.93 -12.33
CA LYS A 169 -6.49 -5.30 -12.91
C LYS A 169 -5.44 -4.21 -12.71
N ASP A 170 -5.83 -2.94 -12.77
CA ASP A 170 -4.92 -1.82 -12.49
C ASP A 170 -4.52 -1.79 -11.01
N ILE A 171 -5.48 -1.95 -10.08
CA ILE A 171 -5.21 -2.06 -8.64
C ILE A 171 -4.20 -3.18 -8.35
N GLU A 172 -4.44 -4.38 -8.88
CA GLU A 172 -3.55 -5.53 -8.68
C GLU A 172 -2.12 -5.25 -9.16
N ARG A 173 -1.99 -4.64 -10.34
CA ARG A 173 -0.68 -4.24 -10.88
C ARG A 173 0.03 -3.25 -9.96
N GLN A 174 -0.68 -2.24 -9.49
CA GLN A 174 -0.11 -1.20 -8.65
C GLN A 174 0.25 -1.71 -7.23
N ILE A 175 -0.51 -2.66 -6.67
CA ILE A 175 -0.14 -3.33 -5.41
C ILE A 175 1.24 -4.00 -5.53
N VAL A 176 1.49 -4.70 -6.64
CA VAL A 176 2.79 -5.36 -6.87
C VAL A 176 3.93 -4.34 -6.91
N VAL A 177 3.71 -3.21 -7.60
CA VAL A 177 4.69 -2.11 -7.66
C VAL A 177 4.91 -1.52 -6.27
N ALA A 178 3.85 -1.20 -5.52
CA ALA A 178 3.93 -0.63 -4.19
C ALA A 178 4.68 -1.54 -3.19
N LYS A 179 4.41 -2.85 -3.22
CA LYS A 179 5.12 -3.84 -2.38
C LYS A 179 6.60 -3.93 -2.72
N ARG A 180 6.96 -3.85 -4.00
CA ARG A 180 8.38 -3.81 -4.42
C ARG A 180 9.07 -2.53 -3.90
N THR A 181 8.39 -1.39 -3.99
CA THR A 181 8.90 -0.13 -3.46
C THR A 181 9.06 -0.17 -1.94
N GLU A 182 8.11 -0.75 -1.21
CA GLU A 182 8.21 -0.97 0.23
C GLU A 182 9.44 -1.80 0.61
N ALA A 183 9.67 -2.92 -0.08
CA ALA A 183 10.85 -3.77 0.16
C ALA A 183 12.16 -3.02 -0.09
N LYS A 184 12.21 -2.16 -1.11
CA LYS A 184 13.38 -1.31 -1.38
C LYS A 184 13.62 -0.30 -0.25
N ILE A 185 12.56 0.37 0.22
CA ILE A 185 12.64 1.33 1.34
C ILE A 185 13.10 0.62 2.62
N GLU A 186 12.58 -0.58 2.90
CA GLU A 186 12.97 -1.36 4.07
C GLU A 186 14.46 -1.76 4.03
N GLU A 187 14.96 -2.14 2.85
CA GLU A 187 16.38 -2.42 2.67
C GLU A 187 17.25 -1.16 2.87
N GLU A 188 16.82 0.00 2.37
CA GLU A 188 17.53 1.26 2.60
C GLU A 188 17.57 1.64 4.09
N ILE A 189 16.45 1.49 4.81
CA ILE A 189 16.37 1.69 6.26
C ILE A 189 17.33 0.73 6.99
N ARG A 190 17.41 -0.53 6.56
CA ARG A 190 18.29 -1.55 7.15
C ARG A 190 19.76 -1.18 6.96
N GLN A 191 20.15 -0.73 5.77
CA GLN A 191 21.54 -0.34 5.47
C GLN A 191 22.00 0.84 6.32
N LEU A 192 21.15 1.86 6.49
CA LEU A 192 21.45 3.02 7.34
C LEU A 192 21.53 2.65 8.83
N SER A 193 20.79 1.63 9.27
CA SER A 193 20.83 1.18 10.66
C SER A 193 22.10 0.43 11.05
N VAL A 194 22.86 -0.11 10.07
CA VAL A 194 24.07 -0.94 10.29
C VAL A 194 25.38 -0.12 10.23
N ALA A 195 25.33 1.10 9.71
CA ALA A 195 26.51 1.93 9.47
C ALA A 195 27.33 2.38 10.70
N PRO A 196 26.87 2.43 11.98
CA PRO A 196 27.67 3.10 13.02
C PRO A 196 28.63 2.20 13.84
N VAL A 197 28.88 0.92 13.49
CA VAL A 197 29.63 0.00 14.39
C VAL A 197 31.09 -0.27 13.98
N ILE A 198 31.56 0.07 12.78
CA ILE A 198 32.91 -0.37 12.31
C ILE A 198 33.99 0.74 12.34
N ALA A 199 33.66 1.98 12.70
CA ALA A 199 34.62 3.10 12.62
C ALA A 199 35.12 3.66 13.97
N SER A 200 35.11 2.88 15.06
CA SER A 200 35.55 3.37 16.39
C SER A 200 36.75 2.65 16.98
N ASP A 201 37.49 1.84 16.22
CA ASP A 201 38.80 1.33 16.66
C ASP A 201 39.88 1.74 15.65
N ASN A 202 40.77 2.63 16.10
CA ASN A 202 42.02 3.09 15.48
C ASN A 202 41.96 4.41 14.68
N ALA A 203 42.18 5.53 15.35
CA ALA A 203 43.39 6.36 15.14
C ALA A 203 43.37 7.58 16.07
N GLU A 204 44.52 7.81 16.69
CA GLU A 204 44.78 8.84 17.69
C GLU A 204 44.77 10.27 17.11
N GLN A 205 44.52 11.19 18.04
CA GLN A 205 44.49 12.64 18.00
C GLN A 205 45.52 13.33 17.09
N GLU A 206 45.03 14.25 16.25
CA GLU A 206 45.49 15.66 16.14
C GLU A 206 44.86 16.36 14.91
N GLN A 207 43.55 16.66 14.97
CA GLN A 207 42.86 17.71 14.16
C GLN A 207 41.42 17.84 14.67
N GLN A 208 41.30 18.17 15.95
CA GLN A 208 40.06 18.15 16.71
C GLN A 208 39.50 19.56 16.85
N GLU A 209 38.90 20.08 15.77
CA GLU A 209 37.94 21.21 15.81
C GLU A 209 37.20 21.39 14.48
N LEU A 210 37.74 20.90 13.34
CA LEU A 210 37.06 20.96 12.03
C LEU A 210 36.30 19.67 11.65
N SER A 211 36.61 18.53 12.29
CA SER A 211 36.01 17.23 11.96
C SER A 211 34.71 16.95 12.72
N GLN A 212 34.57 17.48 13.94
CA GLN A 212 33.37 17.26 14.78
C GLN A 212 32.10 17.89 14.20
N SER A 213 32.22 19.04 13.52
CA SER A 213 31.10 19.73 12.87
C SER A 213 30.52 18.96 11.68
N ASN A 214 31.36 18.26 10.92
CA ASN A 214 30.91 17.53 9.72
C ASN A 214 30.25 16.21 10.10
N ASP A 215 30.72 15.56 11.17
CA ASP A 215 30.12 14.33 11.68
C ASP A 215 28.74 14.60 12.30
N GLU A 216 28.55 15.72 13.01
CA GLU A 216 27.23 16.10 13.54
C GLU A 216 26.21 16.43 12.45
N GLU A 217 26.58 17.22 11.44
CA GLU A 217 25.66 17.55 10.32
C GLU A 217 25.33 16.31 9.48
N PHE A 218 26.29 15.42 9.25
CA PHE A 218 26.06 14.15 8.57
C PHE A 218 25.11 13.24 9.36
N ASN A 219 25.36 13.08 10.67
CA ASN A 219 24.52 12.28 11.56
C ASN A 219 23.10 12.87 11.72
N GLU A 220 22.95 14.20 11.65
CA GLU A 220 21.64 14.84 11.60
C GLU A 220 20.92 14.55 10.28
N ALA A 221 21.60 14.71 9.13
CA ALA A 221 21.01 14.42 7.82
C ALA A 221 20.58 12.95 7.68
N GLU A 222 21.35 12.02 8.23
CA GLU A 222 21.01 10.60 8.25
C GLU A 222 19.78 10.31 9.13
N ARG A 223 19.70 10.91 10.33
CA ARG A 223 18.52 10.80 11.21
C ARG A 223 17.26 11.35 10.55
N GLU A 224 17.38 12.50 9.90
CA GLU A 224 16.30 13.12 9.15
C GLU A 224 15.84 12.24 7.98
N LEU A 225 16.77 11.69 7.21
CA LEU A 225 16.46 10.78 6.10
C LEU A 225 15.76 9.51 6.60
N MET A 226 16.27 8.92 7.69
CA MET A 226 15.67 7.73 8.31
C MET A 226 14.24 7.99 8.77
N SER A 227 13.96 9.17 9.31
CA SER A 227 12.60 9.57 9.66
C SER A 227 11.71 9.64 8.41
N GLU A 228 12.18 10.24 7.32
CA GLU A 228 11.38 10.39 6.11
C GLU A 228 11.15 9.06 5.38
N LEU A 229 12.14 8.16 5.31
CA LEU A 229 11.98 6.80 4.77
C LEU A 229 10.93 5.99 5.55
N LYS A 230 10.91 6.12 6.89
CA LYS A 230 9.87 5.47 7.72
C LYS A 230 8.48 6.02 7.40
N HIS A 231 8.36 7.32 7.20
CA HIS A 231 7.09 7.93 6.80
C HIS A 231 6.65 7.49 5.40
N GLN A 232 7.57 7.46 4.43
CA GLN A 232 7.31 6.95 3.09
C GLN A 232 6.84 5.49 3.12
N ARG A 233 7.46 4.64 3.94
CA ARG A 233 7.02 3.25 4.18
C ARG A 233 5.57 3.21 4.69
N SER A 234 5.26 3.99 5.72
CA SER A 234 3.90 4.04 6.29
C SER A 234 2.85 4.52 5.27
N SER A 235 3.21 5.45 4.40
CA SER A 235 2.35 5.91 3.30
C SER A 235 2.09 4.78 2.28
N ASN A 236 3.13 4.06 1.85
CA ASN A 236 2.97 2.88 0.98
C ASN A 236 2.13 1.77 1.60
N GLN A 237 2.25 1.52 2.91
CA GLN A 237 1.40 0.55 3.61
C GLN A 237 -0.08 1.00 3.61
N THR A 238 -0.32 2.30 3.79
CA THR A 238 -1.67 2.87 3.72
C THR A 238 -2.28 2.70 2.32
N TYR A 239 -1.46 2.88 1.26
CA TYR A 239 -1.86 2.61 -0.12
C TYR A 239 -2.27 1.14 -0.32
N CYS A 240 -1.46 0.18 0.13
CA CYS A 240 -1.76 -1.24 0.02
C CYS A 240 -3.08 -1.60 0.73
N GLN A 241 -3.28 -1.09 1.96
CA GLN A 241 -4.52 -1.33 2.72
C GLN A 241 -5.76 -0.78 1.99
N LEU A 242 -5.67 0.43 1.43
CA LEU A 242 -6.77 1.01 0.66
C LEU A 242 -7.03 0.23 -0.63
N SER A 243 -5.97 -0.25 -1.29
CA SER A 243 -6.05 -1.05 -2.52
C SER A 243 -6.79 -2.37 -2.29
N GLU A 244 -6.52 -3.04 -1.19
CA GLU A 244 -7.24 -4.26 -0.81
C GLU A 244 -8.74 -4.00 -0.53
N ASP A 245 -9.08 -2.92 0.19
CA ASP A 245 -10.47 -2.53 0.43
C ASP A 245 -11.19 -2.12 -0.87
N ALA A 246 -10.51 -1.36 -1.73
CA ALA A 246 -11.02 -0.96 -3.05
C ALA A 246 -11.32 -2.19 -3.91
N LEU A 247 -10.37 -3.14 -3.98
CA LEU A 247 -10.52 -4.38 -4.74
C LEU A 247 -11.71 -5.22 -4.23
N GLY A 248 -11.85 -5.35 -2.91
CA GLY A 248 -12.98 -6.06 -2.31
C GLY A 248 -14.32 -5.42 -2.65
N LYS A 249 -14.40 -4.08 -2.62
CA LYS A 249 -15.62 -3.33 -2.98
C LYS A 249 -15.94 -3.42 -4.47
N THR A 250 -14.94 -3.30 -5.35
CA THR A 250 -15.16 -3.35 -6.80
C THR A 250 -15.58 -4.74 -7.25
N MET A 251 -14.90 -5.78 -6.75
CA MET A 251 -15.26 -7.17 -7.02
C MET A 251 -16.69 -7.46 -6.52
N SER A 252 -17.02 -7.03 -5.30
CA SER A 252 -18.38 -7.22 -4.76
C SER A 252 -19.46 -6.53 -5.60
N GLN A 253 -19.17 -5.34 -6.12
CA GLN A 253 -20.09 -4.62 -6.99
C GLN A 253 -20.23 -5.27 -8.37
N ARG A 254 -19.16 -5.87 -8.89
CA ARG A 254 -19.12 -6.50 -10.22
C ARG A 254 -19.75 -7.90 -10.23
N THR A 255 -19.50 -8.71 -9.21
CA THR A 255 -19.93 -10.12 -9.18
C THR A 255 -21.15 -10.38 -8.31
N GLY A 256 -21.59 -9.39 -7.51
CA GLY A 256 -22.61 -9.59 -6.47
C GLY A 256 -22.11 -10.37 -5.25
N THR A 257 -20.81 -10.71 -5.22
CA THR A 257 -20.20 -11.55 -4.18
C THR A 257 -19.48 -10.70 -3.14
N LYS A 258 -19.95 -10.70 -1.90
CA LYS A 258 -19.28 -9.97 -0.81
C LYS A 258 -18.22 -10.86 -0.16
N VAL A 259 -16.94 -10.57 -0.43
CA VAL A 259 -15.80 -11.30 0.16
C VAL A 259 -15.01 -10.37 1.08
N SER A 260 -14.88 -10.74 2.35
CA SER A 260 -14.05 -10.08 3.35
C SER A 260 -12.97 -11.04 3.80
N ILE A 261 -11.70 -10.72 3.55
CA ILE A 261 -10.55 -11.52 4.00
C ILE A 261 -9.67 -10.60 4.84
N ARG A 262 -9.48 -10.92 6.13
CA ARG A 262 -8.65 -10.11 7.05
C ARG A 262 -7.77 -10.98 7.92
N GLY A 263 -6.64 -10.44 8.36
CA GLY A 263 -5.75 -11.10 9.32
C GLY A 263 -5.06 -12.36 8.77
N VAL A 264 -4.77 -12.39 7.47
CA VAL A 264 -4.10 -13.53 6.85
C VAL A 264 -2.58 -13.39 6.99
N THR A 265 -1.96 -14.34 7.66
CA THR A 265 -0.52 -14.45 7.87
C THR A 265 -0.01 -15.76 7.29
N VAL A 266 1.05 -15.69 6.48
CA VAL A 266 1.73 -16.87 5.96
C VAL A 266 3.21 -16.76 6.29
N THR A 267 3.74 -17.73 7.01
CA THR A 267 5.17 -17.85 7.31
C THR A 267 5.73 -19.11 6.66
N GLU A 268 7.05 -19.13 6.46
CA GLU A 268 7.83 -20.31 6.09
C GLU A 268 7.25 -21.17 4.96
N GLN A 269 7.27 -20.68 3.72
CA GLN A 269 6.83 -21.44 2.52
C GLN A 269 5.40 -22.01 2.59
N GLY A 270 4.56 -21.45 3.47
CA GLY A 270 3.14 -21.76 3.53
C GLY A 270 2.41 -21.31 2.26
N LEU A 271 1.30 -21.98 1.95
CA LEU A 271 0.39 -21.61 0.86
C LEU A 271 -0.98 -21.31 1.44
N ILE A 272 -1.57 -20.20 1.01
CA ILE A 272 -2.96 -19.88 1.32
C ILE A 272 -3.73 -19.53 0.06
N ILE A 273 -4.94 -20.08 -0.05
CA ILE A 273 -5.87 -19.80 -1.14
C ILE A 273 -7.18 -19.38 -0.50
N ASN A 274 -7.56 -18.13 -0.66
CA ASN A 274 -8.80 -17.58 -0.11
C ASN A 274 -9.60 -16.92 -1.23
N GLY A 275 -10.92 -17.07 -1.22
CA GLY A 275 -11.81 -16.29 -2.08
C GLY A 275 -12.88 -17.09 -2.79
N VAL A 276 -13.27 -16.63 -3.98
CA VAL A 276 -14.34 -17.22 -4.78
C VAL A 276 -13.81 -17.46 -6.18
N ILE A 277 -13.84 -18.70 -6.66
CA ILE A 277 -13.32 -19.14 -7.96
C ILE A 277 -14.49 -19.70 -8.76
N LEU A 278 -15.15 -18.84 -9.53
CA LEU A 278 -16.29 -19.22 -10.35
C LEU A 278 -15.90 -19.09 -11.82
N GLU A 279 -16.03 -20.18 -12.57
CA GLU A 279 -15.87 -20.20 -14.02
C GLU A 279 -17.18 -19.80 -14.71
N THR A 280 -18.33 -20.08 -14.08
CA THR A 280 -19.63 -19.55 -14.50
C THR A 280 -19.71 -18.07 -14.13
N GLY A 281 -19.76 -17.17 -15.13
CA GLY A 281 -19.98 -15.73 -14.93
C GLY A 281 -21.38 -15.34 -14.42
N GLU A 282 -22.06 -16.25 -13.72
CA GLU A 282 -23.35 -16.01 -13.07
C GLU A 282 -23.13 -15.21 -11.78
N GLU A 283 -24.00 -14.23 -11.52
CA GLU A 283 -24.02 -13.49 -10.25
C GLU A 283 -24.45 -14.44 -9.12
N LEU A 284 -23.47 -14.99 -8.41
CA LEU A 284 -23.72 -15.70 -7.16
C LEU A 284 -23.61 -14.71 -6.00
N ASN A 285 -24.74 -14.51 -5.30
CA ASN A 285 -24.83 -13.76 -4.05
C ASN A 285 -24.16 -14.53 -2.91
N ILE A 286 -22.84 -14.64 -2.97
CA ILE A 286 -22.03 -15.30 -1.95
C ILE A 286 -21.56 -14.24 -0.96
N GLN A 287 -21.76 -14.50 0.33
CA GLN A 287 -21.10 -13.76 1.40
C GLN A 287 -20.04 -14.69 2.02
N LEU A 288 -18.78 -14.26 1.96
CA LEU A 288 -17.64 -14.99 2.50
C LEU A 288 -16.86 -14.07 3.42
N GLU A 289 -16.75 -14.43 4.70
CA GLU A 289 -15.92 -13.74 5.66
C GLU A 289 -14.85 -14.71 6.18
N ILE A 290 -13.60 -14.31 6.02
CA ILE A 290 -12.41 -15.06 6.38
C ILE A 290 -11.57 -14.17 7.30
N LEU A 291 -11.38 -14.60 8.53
CA LEU A 291 -10.70 -13.83 9.57
C LEU A 291 -9.55 -14.65 10.15
N GLU A 292 -8.43 -13.98 10.40
CA GLU A 292 -7.34 -14.44 11.27
C GLU A 292 -6.75 -15.81 10.89
N ILE A 293 -6.40 -16.00 9.61
CA ILE A 293 -5.74 -17.24 9.20
C ILE A 293 -4.23 -17.09 9.36
N THR A 294 -3.61 -17.98 10.13
CA THR A 294 -2.16 -18.11 10.15
C THR A 294 -1.74 -19.46 9.58
N VAL A 295 -0.89 -19.44 8.55
CA VAL A 295 -0.26 -20.63 7.97
C VAL A 295 1.23 -20.57 8.30
N LYS A 296 1.74 -21.59 8.97
CA LYS A 296 3.17 -21.72 9.29
C LYS A 296 3.73 -23.00 8.69
N ASP A 297 5.05 -23.11 8.69
CA ASP A 297 5.80 -24.37 8.52
C ASP A 297 5.35 -25.17 7.30
N GLN A 298 5.45 -24.59 6.10
CA GLN A 298 5.02 -25.23 4.86
C GLN A 298 3.54 -25.66 4.83
N GLY A 299 2.70 -25.13 5.73
CA GLY A 299 1.28 -25.44 5.79
C GLY A 299 0.50 -24.98 4.55
N ILE A 300 -0.69 -25.54 4.37
CA ILE A 300 -1.60 -25.16 3.28
C ILE A 300 -2.98 -24.88 3.86
N ALA A 301 -3.53 -23.70 3.58
CA ALA A 301 -4.90 -23.34 3.92
C ALA A 301 -5.68 -22.99 2.65
N VAL A 302 -6.87 -23.58 2.49
CA VAL A 302 -7.76 -23.31 1.35
C VAL A 302 -9.14 -22.97 1.86
N ASN A 303 -9.54 -21.70 1.72
CA ASN A 303 -10.84 -21.18 2.11
C ASN A 303 -11.49 -20.56 0.88
N VAL A 304 -12.06 -21.41 0.02
CA VAL A 304 -12.64 -20.97 -1.25
C VAL A 304 -14.08 -21.42 -1.43
N VAL A 305 -14.85 -20.62 -2.15
CA VAL A 305 -16.07 -21.09 -2.84
C VAL A 305 -15.71 -21.27 -4.30
N ALA A 306 -15.72 -22.49 -4.81
CA ALA A 306 -15.33 -22.74 -6.19
C ALA A 306 -16.27 -23.70 -6.91
N ASP A 307 -16.54 -23.47 -8.19
CA ASP A 307 -17.27 -24.40 -9.05
C ASP A 307 -16.32 -25.44 -9.67
N LYS A 308 -15.09 -25.04 -10.01
CA LYS A 308 -13.99 -25.92 -10.44
C LYS A 308 -12.67 -25.47 -9.85
N LEU A 309 -12.21 -26.18 -8.82
CA LEU A 309 -10.87 -26.05 -8.28
C LEU A 309 -10.14 -27.38 -8.34
N ASP A 310 -9.10 -27.47 -9.16
CA ASP A 310 -8.20 -28.63 -9.16
C ASP A 310 -7.07 -28.44 -8.14
N LEU A 311 -7.37 -28.85 -6.90
CA LEU A 311 -6.40 -28.83 -5.81
C LEU A 311 -5.15 -29.67 -6.13
N ASN A 312 -5.25 -30.72 -6.95
CA ASN A 312 -4.10 -31.58 -7.24
C ASN A 312 -3.05 -30.84 -8.08
N THR A 313 -3.50 -30.07 -9.07
CA THR A 313 -2.60 -29.25 -9.90
C THR A 313 -1.89 -28.20 -9.06
N ILE A 314 -2.61 -27.57 -8.13
CA ILE A 314 -2.04 -26.54 -7.25
C ILE A 314 -1.01 -27.15 -6.27
N LEU A 315 -1.35 -28.29 -5.67
CA LEU A 315 -0.44 -29.01 -4.78
C LEU A 315 0.81 -29.51 -5.52
N ALA A 316 0.66 -30.00 -6.75
CA ALA A 316 1.77 -30.44 -7.58
C ALA A 316 2.73 -29.28 -7.88
N ALA A 317 2.22 -28.14 -8.34
CA ALA A 317 3.02 -26.95 -8.64
C ALA A 317 3.76 -26.43 -7.40
N ARG A 318 3.09 -26.45 -6.23
CA ARG A 318 3.70 -26.04 -4.96
C ARG A 318 4.82 -27.00 -4.55
N ASN A 319 4.59 -28.30 -4.60
CA ASN A 319 5.60 -29.29 -4.25
C ASN A 319 6.83 -29.19 -5.17
N GLU A 320 6.61 -28.91 -6.45
CA GLU A 320 7.68 -28.67 -7.40
C GLU A 320 8.47 -27.39 -7.07
N ALA A 321 7.79 -26.29 -6.70
CA ALA A 321 8.44 -25.06 -6.28
C ALA A 321 9.28 -25.24 -4.99
N VAL A 322 8.74 -25.93 -3.98
CA VAL A 322 9.48 -26.25 -2.73
C VAL A 322 10.71 -27.09 -3.04
N ARG A 323 10.57 -28.09 -3.91
CA ARG A 323 11.67 -28.98 -4.31
C ARG A 323 12.78 -28.25 -5.08
N LEU A 324 12.41 -27.35 -5.99
CA LEU A 324 13.36 -26.48 -6.69
C LEU A 324 14.10 -25.54 -5.72
N HIS A 325 13.40 -25.03 -4.70
CA HIS A 325 14.01 -24.20 -3.67
C HIS A 325 14.93 -24.99 -2.73
N ALA A 326 14.64 -26.28 -2.51
CA ALA A 326 15.50 -27.21 -1.76
C ALA A 326 16.71 -27.72 -2.58
N GLY A 327 16.86 -27.33 -3.85
CA GLY A 327 18.00 -27.68 -4.68
C GLY A 327 17.96 -29.09 -5.28
N ASP A 328 16.84 -29.81 -5.18
CA ASP A 328 16.71 -31.19 -5.65
C ASP A 328 16.25 -31.24 -7.12
N LYS A 329 17.09 -31.77 -8.02
CA LYS A 329 16.97 -31.70 -9.49
C LYS A 329 16.54 -33.02 -10.16
N THR A 330 15.74 -33.85 -9.51
CA THR A 330 15.26 -35.11 -10.13
C THR A 330 13.93 -34.95 -10.87
N LEU A 331 13.90 -35.13 -12.19
CA LEU A 331 12.68 -35.05 -13.01
C LEU A 331 11.69 -36.17 -12.64
N VAL A 332 10.41 -35.88 -12.42
CA VAL A 332 9.37 -36.92 -12.24
C VAL A 332 8.48 -36.98 -13.48
N GLU A 333 8.65 -38.05 -14.27
CA GLU A 333 7.64 -38.54 -15.21
C GLU A 333 6.39 -38.96 -14.43
N GLY A 334 5.26 -38.34 -14.76
CA GLY A 334 3.98 -38.62 -14.12
C GLY A 334 3.50 -40.05 -14.38
N LYS A 335 3.35 -40.84 -13.31
CA LYS A 335 2.46 -42.00 -13.29
C LYS A 335 1.44 -41.86 -12.16
N ARG A 336 0.17 -41.68 -12.56
CA ARG A 336 -1.00 -41.74 -11.69
C ARG A 336 -1.17 -43.14 -11.12
N SER A 337 -1.18 -43.28 -9.80
CA SER A 337 -1.96 -44.30 -9.10
C SER A 337 -2.05 -43.92 -7.61
N GLY A 338 -3.27 -43.72 -7.13
CA GLY A 338 -3.54 -43.35 -5.74
C GLY A 338 -3.78 -44.56 -4.85
N HIS A 339 -3.24 -44.51 -3.64
CA HIS A 339 -3.82 -45.11 -2.43
C HIS A 339 -3.19 -44.44 -1.21
N VAL A 340 -4.02 -43.94 -0.28
CA VAL A 340 -3.57 -43.42 1.03
C VAL A 340 -4.24 -44.25 2.13
N LEU A 341 -3.41 -44.75 3.04
CA LEU A 341 -3.73 -45.55 4.22
C LEU A 341 -3.06 -44.86 5.42
N GLY A 342 -3.75 -44.76 6.55
CA GLY A 342 -3.11 -44.52 7.86
C GLY A 342 -3.37 -43.18 8.54
N SER A 343 -3.90 -43.28 9.76
CA SER A 343 -4.43 -42.28 10.70
C SER A 343 -3.44 -41.75 11.74
N GLN A 344 -3.56 -40.50 12.18
CA GLN A 344 -3.87 -40.11 13.58
C GLN A 344 -3.98 -38.58 13.75
N THR A 345 -4.90 -38.16 14.62
CA THR A 345 -5.41 -36.80 14.82
C THR A 345 -4.80 -36.08 16.03
N THR A 346 -4.57 -34.77 15.90
CA THR A 346 -4.77 -33.79 16.99
C THR A 346 -5.44 -32.53 16.42
N THR A 347 -6.62 -32.22 16.97
CA THR A 347 -7.51 -31.12 16.59
C THR A 347 -7.19 -29.87 17.39
N GLU A 348 -6.93 -28.75 16.72
CA GLU A 348 -7.20 -27.41 17.27
C GLU A 348 -8.20 -26.70 16.35
N SER A 349 -9.25 -26.17 16.96
CA SER A 349 -10.45 -25.64 16.32
C SER A 349 -10.16 -24.33 15.60
N ALA A 350 -10.65 -24.18 14.36
CA ALA A 350 -10.82 -22.88 13.73
C ALA A 350 -12.17 -22.80 13.00
N GLY A 351 -12.97 -21.80 13.40
CA GLY A 351 -13.96 -21.09 12.58
C GLY A 351 -15.23 -21.85 12.15
N LEU A 352 -16.37 -21.44 12.70
CA LEU A 352 -17.70 -21.73 12.15
C LEU A 352 -17.92 -20.92 10.85
N ALA A 353 -18.07 -21.60 9.72
CA ALA A 353 -18.58 -21.00 8.48
C ALA A 353 -20.12 -21.10 8.48
N MET A 354 -20.82 -19.99 8.65
CA MET A 354 -22.28 -19.96 8.50
C MET A 354 -22.64 -19.67 7.04
N VAL A 355 -23.38 -20.58 6.43
CA VAL A 355 -23.74 -20.53 5.01
C VAL A 355 -25.26 -20.52 4.95
N GLN A 356 -25.84 -19.37 4.66
CA GLN A 356 -27.26 -19.30 4.31
C GLN A 356 -27.36 -19.36 2.78
N SER A 357 -27.64 -20.55 2.24
CA SER A 357 -28.07 -20.73 0.86
C SER A 357 -29.57 -21.08 0.85
N PRO A 358 -30.40 -20.47 -0.03
CA PRO A 358 -31.79 -20.89 -0.20
C PRO A 358 -31.97 -22.17 -1.02
N ASN A 359 -30.92 -22.74 -1.62
CA ASN A 359 -31.01 -24.03 -2.31
C ASN A 359 -29.72 -24.84 -2.17
N GLU A 360 -29.90 -26.14 -1.97
CA GLU A 360 -28.86 -27.14 -1.74
C GLU A 360 -27.76 -27.09 -2.81
N GLN A 361 -26.49 -27.04 -2.37
CA GLN A 361 -25.38 -27.72 -3.03
C GLN A 361 -24.23 -27.89 -2.02
N ALA A 362 -23.65 -29.09 -2.02
CA ALA A 362 -22.72 -29.58 -1.01
C ALA A 362 -21.43 -28.75 -0.88
N LYS A 363 -21.11 -28.33 0.34
CA LYS A 363 -19.83 -27.68 0.68
C LYS A 363 -18.83 -28.70 1.21
N ALA A 364 -17.65 -28.76 0.60
CA ALA A 364 -16.53 -29.55 1.07
C ALA A 364 -15.54 -28.66 1.84
N SER A 365 -15.61 -28.67 3.17
CA SER A 365 -14.52 -28.19 4.02
C SER A 365 -13.55 -29.36 4.23
N ARG A 366 -12.35 -29.31 3.64
CA ARG A 366 -11.32 -30.34 3.83
C ARG A 366 -10.04 -29.69 4.33
N ILE A 367 -9.70 -29.97 5.58
CA ILE A 367 -8.38 -29.70 6.13
C ILE A 367 -7.52 -30.92 5.78
N LEU A 368 -6.53 -30.73 4.91
CA LEU A 368 -5.53 -31.75 4.61
C LEU A 368 -4.23 -31.36 5.30
N ARG A 369 -3.82 -32.15 6.30
CA ARG A 369 -2.48 -32.11 6.87
C ARG A 369 -1.70 -33.32 6.36
N PHE A 370 -0.49 -33.10 5.87
CA PHE A 370 0.48 -34.15 5.57
C PHE A 370 1.64 -34.06 6.58
N PRO A 371 2.28 -35.19 6.94
CA PRO A 371 3.34 -35.26 7.95
C PRO A 371 4.62 -34.53 7.54
#